data_AF-A0A1H0UBL3-F1
#
_entry.id   AF-A0A1H0UBL3-F1
#
_cell.length_a   1.000
_cell.length_b   1.000
_cell.length_c   1.000
_cell.angle_alpha   90.00
_cell.angle_beta   90.00
_cell.angle_gamma   90.00
#
_symmetry.space_group_name_H-M   'P 1'
#
loop_
_entity.id
_entity.type
_entity.pdbx_description
1 polymer ?
#
loop_
_entity_poly.entity_id
_entity_poly.type
_entity_poly.pdbx_seq_one_letter_code
_entity_poly.pdbx_strand_id
1 'polypeptide(L)'
;MLRAATHTARELARHGMNAHVAPALQVTGTRDSVGLTRNQRAANLRGAVTVKPRNAPPPGTPTILVDDVITTGATAAACVRALDKADIPVTAILAFTATV
;
A
#
# COMPACT_ATOMS: atom_id res chain seq x y z
N MET A 1 4.34 -8.40 -6.27
CA MET A 1 3.28 -8.19 -5.26
C MET A 1 1.89 -8.60 -5.72
N LEU A 2 1.38 -8.14 -6.87
CA LEU A 2 -0.01 -8.45 -7.30
C LEU A 2 -0.33 -9.96 -7.35
N ARG A 3 0.61 -10.80 -7.82
CA ARG A 3 0.44 -12.27 -7.83
C ARG A 3 0.24 -12.86 -6.43
N ALA A 4 1.06 -12.46 -5.47
CA ALA A 4 0.97 -12.93 -4.08
C ALA A 4 -0.37 -12.48 -3.46
N ALA A 5 -0.73 -11.20 -3.62
CA ALA A 5 -2.01 -10.68 -3.15
C ALA A 5 -3.20 -11.42 -3.78
N THR A 6 -3.16 -11.69 -5.09
CA THR A 6 -4.22 -12.44 -5.78
C THR A 6 -4.30 -13.89 -5.30
N HIS A 7 -3.16 -14.53 -5.03
CA HIS A 7 -3.15 -15.86 -4.45
C HIS A 7 -3.76 -15.85 -3.04
N THR A 8 -3.35 -14.93 -2.17
CA THR A 8 -3.93 -14.78 -0.82
C THR A 8 -5.44 -14.54 -0.88
N ALA A 9 -5.92 -13.63 -1.73
CA ALA A 9 -7.35 -13.38 -1.88
C ALA A 9 -8.13 -14.63 -2.33
N ARG A 10 -7.55 -15.44 -3.22
CA ARG A 10 -8.14 -16.72 -3.65
C ARG A 10 -8.18 -17.74 -2.50
N GLU A 11 -7.13 -17.86 -1.72
CA GLU A 11 -7.11 -18.77 -0.56
C GLU A 11 -8.10 -18.31 0.52
N LEU A 12 -8.20 -17.01 0.80
CA LEU A 12 -9.24 -16.48 1.70
C LEU A 12 -10.65 -16.83 1.22
N ALA A 13 -10.92 -16.69 -0.08
CA ALA A 13 -12.21 -17.05 -0.66
C ALA A 13 -12.52 -18.55 -0.50
N ARG A 14 -11.52 -19.44 -0.60
CA ARG A 14 -11.68 -20.88 -0.32
C ARG A 14 -12.05 -21.18 1.12
N HIS A 15 -11.68 -20.29 2.04
CA HIS A 15 -12.08 -20.35 3.45
C HIS A 15 -13.35 -19.55 3.77
N GLY A 16 -14.11 -19.12 2.75
CA GLY A 16 -15.38 -18.40 2.91
C GLY A 16 -15.24 -16.91 3.22
N MET A 17 -14.03 -16.34 3.11
CA MET A 17 -13.78 -14.91 3.29
C MET A 17 -13.73 -14.19 1.94
N ASN A 18 -14.69 -13.32 1.68
CA ASN A 18 -14.71 -12.49 0.47
C ASN A 18 -13.58 -11.44 0.52
N ALA A 19 -12.49 -11.69 -0.21
CA ALA A 19 -11.36 -10.78 -0.32
C ALA A 19 -11.11 -10.41 -1.79
N HIS A 20 -10.78 -9.14 -2.03
CA HIS A 20 -10.47 -8.62 -3.36
C HIS A 20 -9.13 -7.89 -3.35
N VAL A 21 -8.41 -7.97 -4.46
CA VAL A 21 -7.16 -7.24 -4.65
C VAL A 21 -7.45 -5.92 -5.37
N ALA A 22 -7.09 -4.81 -4.73
CA ALA A 22 -7.26 -3.47 -5.27
C ALA A 22 -5.87 -2.82 -5.50
N PRO A 23 -5.40 -2.69 -6.76
CA PRO A 23 -4.19 -1.91 -7.08
C PRO A 23 -4.52 -0.40 -7.03
N ALA A 24 -4.87 0.05 -5.84
CA ALA A 24 -5.48 1.35 -5.56
C ALA A 24 -4.48 2.49 -5.40
N LEU A 25 -3.18 2.20 -5.27
CA LEU A 25 -2.16 3.22 -5.01
C LEU A 25 -1.22 3.41 -6.21
N GLN A 26 -0.73 4.64 -6.35
CA GLN A 26 0.37 4.98 -7.24
C GLN A 26 1.28 6.03 -6.59
N VAL A 27 2.51 6.10 -7.10
CA VAL A 27 3.47 7.14 -6.75
C VAL A 27 3.63 8.05 -7.95
N THR A 28 3.45 9.35 -7.76
CA THR A 28 3.54 10.38 -8.81
C THR A 28 4.35 11.57 -8.31
N GLY A 29 5.23 12.12 -9.14
CA GLY A 29 5.92 13.39 -8.83
C GLY A 29 7.01 13.32 -7.76
N THR A 30 7.59 12.14 -7.50
CA THR A 30 8.79 12.04 -6.66
C THR A 30 10.01 12.59 -7.41
N ARG A 31 10.82 13.40 -6.75
CA ARG A 31 12.18 13.70 -7.24
C ARG A 31 13.08 12.48 -7.11
N ASP A 32 14.15 12.43 -7.89
CA ASP A 32 15.18 11.41 -7.72
C ASP A 32 15.68 11.40 -6.29
N SER A 33 15.79 10.20 -5.73
CA SER A 33 16.17 10.00 -4.33
C SER A 33 17.69 10.03 -4.10
N VAL A 34 18.46 10.29 -5.15
CA VAL A 34 19.93 10.42 -5.09
C VAL A 34 20.28 11.62 -4.22
N GLY A 35 21.18 11.42 -3.25
CA GLY A 35 21.60 12.48 -2.31
C GLY A 35 20.58 12.84 -1.23
N LEU A 36 19.37 12.25 -1.23
CA LEU A 36 18.39 12.50 -0.17
C LEU A 36 18.68 11.66 1.08
N THR A 37 18.73 12.34 2.23
CA THR A 37 18.70 11.69 3.55
C THR A 37 17.41 10.87 3.73
N ARG A 38 17.40 9.97 4.72
CA ARG A 38 16.21 9.17 5.06
C ARG A 38 14.98 10.05 5.31
N ASN A 39 15.13 11.17 6.01
CA ASN A 39 14.03 12.09 6.30
C ASN A 39 13.53 12.83 5.06
N GLN A 40 14.45 13.23 4.18
CA GLN A 40 14.10 13.85 2.90
C GLN A 40 13.41 12.88 1.95
N ARG A 41 13.84 11.61 1.90
CA ARG A 41 13.15 10.56 1.13
C ARG A 41 11.71 10.35 1.64
N ALA A 42 11.54 10.26 2.96
CA ALA A 42 10.21 10.16 3.56
C ALA A 42 9.33 11.39 3.22
N ALA A 43 9.89 12.60 3.23
CA ALA A 43 9.18 13.81 2.84
C ALA A 43 8.81 13.83 1.35
N ASN A 44 9.73 13.44 0.47
CA ASN A 44 9.53 13.32 -0.97
C ASN A 44 8.38 12.35 -1.30
N LEU A 45 8.27 11.24 -0.54
CA LEU A 45 7.24 10.24 -0.74
C LEU A 45 5.87 10.63 -0.16
N ARG A 46 5.82 11.37 0.96
CA ARG A 46 4.58 11.75 1.66
C ARG A 46 3.54 12.46 0.79
N GLY A 47 3.98 13.26 -0.17
CA GLY A 47 3.10 13.99 -1.10
C GLY A 47 2.92 13.29 -2.45
N ALA A 48 3.67 12.23 -2.71
CA ALA A 48 3.70 11.57 -4.01
C ALA A 48 2.76 10.37 -4.10
N VAL A 49 2.39 9.77 -2.97
CA VAL A 49 1.46 8.64 -2.95
C VAL A 49 0.02 9.15 -3.13
N THR A 50 -0.66 8.66 -4.17
CA THR A 50 -2.05 9.01 -4.49
C THR A 50 -2.90 7.75 -4.71
N VAL A 51 -4.20 7.87 -4.46
CA VAL A 51 -5.19 6.82 -4.71
C VAL A 51 -5.65 6.91 -6.17
N LYS A 52 -5.77 5.76 -6.85
CA LYS A 52 -6.40 5.60 -8.17
C LYS A 52 -7.90 5.34 -7.96
N PRO A 53 -8.80 6.32 -8.17
CA PRO A 53 -10.21 6.16 -7.81
C PRO A 53 -10.89 4.99 -8.52
N ARG A 54 -10.51 4.71 -9.78
CA ARG A 54 -11.05 3.60 -10.57
C ARG A 54 -10.70 2.20 -10.03
N ASN A 55 -9.63 2.10 -9.25
CA ASN A 55 -9.12 0.82 -8.71
C ASN A 55 -9.30 0.72 -7.19
N ALA A 56 -9.75 1.80 -6.55
CA ALA A 56 -9.94 1.85 -5.12
C ALA A 56 -11.22 1.09 -4.73
N PRO A 57 -11.24 0.43 -3.56
CA PRO A 57 -12.48 -0.09 -3.02
C PRO A 57 -13.43 1.07 -2.65
N PRO A 58 -14.73 0.77 -2.40
CA PRO A 58 -15.65 1.76 -1.86
C PRO A 58 -15.13 2.38 -0.55
N PRO A 59 -15.46 3.64 -0.26
CA PRO A 59 -15.24 4.25 1.07
C PRO A 59 -15.77 3.37 2.21
N GLY A 60 -15.09 3.40 3.36
CA GLY A 60 -15.36 2.57 4.53
C GLY A 60 -14.89 1.11 4.42
N THR A 61 -14.40 0.67 3.26
CA THR A 61 -13.95 -0.72 3.09
C THR A 61 -12.68 -1.00 3.92
N PRO A 62 -12.69 -1.98 4.84
CA PRO A 62 -11.49 -2.38 5.57
C PRO A 62 -10.43 -2.97 4.62
N THR A 63 -9.20 -2.49 4.71
CA THR A 63 -8.12 -2.90 3.81
C THR A 63 -6.85 -3.32 4.55
N ILE A 64 -6.14 -4.29 3.97
CA ILE A 64 -4.79 -4.65 4.37
C ILE A 64 -3.84 -4.10 3.30
N LEU A 65 -2.89 -3.26 3.71
CA LEU A 65 -1.84 -2.77 2.83
C LEU A 65 -0.75 -3.84 2.69
N VAL A 66 -0.37 -4.18 1.45
CA VAL A 66 0.69 -5.15 1.17
C VAL A 66 1.89 -4.46 0.55
N ASP A 67 3.06 -4.68 1.14
CA ASP A 67 4.36 -4.20 0.66
C ASP A 67 5.34 -5.39 0.53
N ASP A 68 6.50 -5.20 -0.10
CA ASP A 68 7.55 -6.22 -0.15
C ASP A 68 8.53 -6.11 1.03
N VAL A 69 8.87 -4.89 1.43
CA VAL A 69 9.78 -4.65 2.55
C VAL A 69 9.37 -3.44 3.37
N ILE A 70 9.31 -3.62 4.69
CA ILE A 70 9.20 -2.50 5.64
C ILE A 70 10.58 -2.24 6.21
N THR A 71 11.16 -1.10 5.83
CA THR A 71 12.41 -0.62 6.42
C THR A 71 12.12 0.43 7.48
N THR A 72 11.71 1.61 7.03
CA THR A 72 11.53 2.80 7.86
C THR A 72 10.06 3.07 8.18
N GLY A 73 9.15 2.35 7.55
CA GLY A 73 7.72 2.61 7.56
C GLY A 73 7.29 3.87 6.77
N ALA A 74 8.21 4.63 6.17
CA ALA A 74 7.87 5.88 5.49
C ALA A 74 6.89 5.68 4.31
N THR A 75 7.10 4.63 3.51
CA THR A 75 6.20 4.24 2.41
C THR A 75 4.84 3.84 2.94
N ALA A 76 4.80 2.89 3.87
CA ALA A 76 3.57 2.45 4.51
C ALA A 76 2.76 3.62 5.11
N ALA A 77 3.42 4.53 5.83
CA ALA A 77 2.78 5.71 6.40
C ALA A 77 2.26 6.69 5.32
N ALA A 78 2.95 6.84 4.19
CA ALA A 78 2.47 7.66 3.08
C ALA A 78 1.24 7.02 2.40
N CYS A 79 1.26 5.71 2.20
CA CYS A 79 0.11 4.94 1.70
C CYS A 79 -1.11 5.03 2.62
N VAL A 80 -0.92 4.80 3.92
CA VAL A 80 -2.00 4.92 4.92
C VAL A 80 -2.61 6.32 4.89
N ARG A 81 -1.80 7.38 4.87
CA ARG A 81 -2.32 8.76 4.76
C ARG A 81 -3.09 9.02 3.47
N ALA A 82 -2.68 8.43 2.35
CA ALA A 82 -3.39 8.59 1.08
C ALA A 82 -4.74 7.87 1.08
N LEU A 83 -4.79 6.66 1.66
CA LEU A 83 -6.01 5.87 1.82
C LEU A 83 -6.99 6.49 2.83
N ASP A 84 -6.48 7.00 3.95
CA ASP A 84 -7.26 7.70 4.97
C ASP A 84 -8.00 8.93 4.41
N LYS A 85 -7.31 9.74 3.59
CA LYS A 85 -7.92 10.86 2.86
C LYS A 85 -9.03 10.44 1.88
N ALA A 86 -9.05 9.18 1.46
CA ALA A 86 -10.07 8.61 0.59
C ALA A 86 -11.12 7.81 1.38
N ASP A 87 -11.13 7.91 2.71
CA ASP A 87 -12.00 7.15 3.61
C ASP A 87 -11.85 5.62 3.45
N ILE A 88 -10.61 5.15 3.25
CA ILE A 88 -10.29 3.74 3.12
C ILE A 88 -9.48 3.30 4.36
N PRO A 89 -10.12 2.70 5.38
CA PRO A 89 -9.45 2.31 6.60
C PRO A 89 -8.43 1.19 6.35
N VAL A 90 -7.20 1.39 6.82
CA VAL A 90 -6.14 0.38 6.79
C VAL A 90 -6.10 -0.33 8.14
N THR A 91 -6.52 -1.60 8.18
CA THR A 91 -6.58 -2.40 9.41
C THR A 91 -5.26 -3.09 9.74
N ALA A 92 -4.44 -3.38 8.74
CA ALA A 92 -3.12 -3.97 8.91
C ALA A 92 -2.19 -3.62 7.74
N ILE A 93 -0.88 -3.74 7.99
CA ILE A 93 0.16 -3.64 6.97
C ILE A 93 0.94 -4.96 6.99
N LEU A 94 1.01 -5.63 5.84
CA LEU A 94 1.72 -6.88 5.66
C LEU A 94 2.90 -6.66 4.71
N ALA A 95 4.07 -7.18 5.05
CA ALA A 95 5.22 -7.17 4.16
C ALA A 95 5.83 -8.56 4.02
N PHE A 96 6.18 -8.90 2.77
CA PHE A 96 6.78 -10.20 2.42
C PHE A 96 8.25 -10.04 2.08
N THR A 97 9.12 -10.21 3.07
CA THR A 97 10.56 -10.24 2.84
C THR A 97 11.04 -11.68 2.84
N ALA A 98 11.58 -12.13 1.70
CA ALA A 98 12.34 -13.36 1.63
C ALA A 98 13.82 -13.02 1.80
N THR A 99 14.47 -13.60 2.82
CA THR A 99 15.92 -13.62 2.94
C THR A 99 16.41 -14.94 2.36
N VAL A 100 17.35 -14.87 1.41
CA VAL A 100 18.14 -16.04 0.98
C VAL A 100 19.18 -16.41 2.02
#